data_AF-X1I453-F1
#
_entry.id   AF-X1I453-F1
#
_cell.length_a   1.000
_cell.length_b   1.000
_cell.length_c   1.000
_cell.angle_alpha   90.00
_cell.angle_beta   90.00
_cell.angle_gamma   90.00
#
_symmetry.space_group_name_H-M   'P 1'
#
loop_
_entity.id
_entity.type
_entity.pdbx_description
1 polymer ?
#
loop_
_entity_poly.entity_id
_entity_poly.type
_entity_poly.pdbx_seq_one_letter_code
_entity_poly.pdbx_strand_id
1 'polypeptide(L)'
;ALSAGIVSDGEGNETLAKMLKVPTNDEKFFLEAHVKLRPSDFATEGIFLCGTARGTATISESIAQALSAASRATTILSKDILVTEGVISKVDPALCIGCNKCADVCNYGAVGVKYEQGLMISEVNPLLCKGCGDCAAECPAEAITMSHFGNSQIEPMIAEAARVEFDNGRPRIIAFLCNWCSYAGADLAGVSRYQYPPNIRTIRVMCSGGISKSFILQA
;
A
#
# COMPACT_ATOMS: atom_id res chain seq x y z
N ALA A 1 -43.70 -12.62 -16.98
CA ALA A 1 -42.23 -12.64 -17.10
C ALA A 1 -41.66 -11.91 -15.89
N LEU A 2 -40.69 -12.48 -15.19
CA LEU A 2 -40.04 -11.84 -14.04
C LEU A 2 -38.83 -11.04 -14.56
N SER A 3 -38.74 -9.75 -14.22
CA SER A 3 -37.58 -8.90 -14.52
C SER A 3 -36.55 -9.04 -13.41
N ALA A 4 -35.73 -10.10 -13.47
CA ALA A 4 -34.68 -10.34 -12.49
C ALA A 4 -33.57 -9.27 -12.57
N GLY A 5 -33.02 -8.89 -11.42
CA GLY A 5 -31.85 -8.01 -11.34
C GLY A 5 -30.55 -8.72 -11.72
N ILE A 6 -29.48 -7.93 -11.89
CA ILE A 6 -28.13 -8.46 -12.12
C ILE A 6 -27.50 -8.76 -10.76
N VAL A 7 -26.85 -9.92 -10.67
CA VAL A 7 -26.03 -10.32 -9.52
C VAL A 7 -24.60 -10.57 -9.99
N SER A 8 -23.65 -10.39 -9.09
CA SER A 8 -22.26 -10.72 -9.34
C SER A 8 -22.03 -12.23 -9.34
N ASP A 9 -20.96 -12.68 -10.01
CA ASP A 9 -20.50 -14.07 -9.97
C ASP A 9 -19.70 -14.31 -8.68
N GLY A 10 -20.33 -14.16 -7.52
CA GLY A 10 -19.69 -13.99 -6.21
C GLY A 10 -18.36 -14.73 -5.98
N GLU A 11 -18.32 -16.05 -6.21
CA GLU A 11 -17.11 -16.88 -6.03
C GLU A 11 -16.01 -16.59 -7.08
N GLY A 12 -16.41 -16.43 -8.35
CA GLY A 12 -15.51 -16.07 -9.44
C GLY A 12 -14.89 -14.68 -9.25
N ASN A 13 -15.71 -13.70 -8.89
CA ASN A 13 -15.26 -12.34 -8.61
C ASN A 13 -14.32 -12.29 -7.40
N GLU A 14 -14.61 -13.03 -6.32
CA GLU A 14 -13.72 -13.10 -5.15
C GLU A 14 -12.36 -13.74 -5.47
N THR A 15 -12.36 -14.79 -6.29
CA THR A 15 -11.13 -15.46 -6.72
C THR A 15 -10.28 -14.49 -7.55
N LEU A 16 -10.89 -13.82 -8.52
CA LEU A 16 -10.21 -12.85 -9.36
C LEU A 16 -9.72 -11.62 -8.56
N ALA A 17 -10.53 -11.15 -7.61
CA ALA A 17 -10.18 -10.05 -6.71
C ALA A 17 -8.91 -10.36 -5.90
N LYS A 18 -8.76 -11.60 -5.41
CA LYS A 18 -7.54 -12.05 -4.71
C LYS A 18 -6.33 -12.12 -5.64
N MET A 19 -6.51 -12.61 -6.87
CA MET A 19 -5.43 -12.70 -7.86
C MET A 19 -4.93 -11.32 -8.29
N LEU A 20 -5.85 -10.40 -8.57
CA LEU A 20 -5.55 -9.04 -9.03
C LEU A 20 -5.28 -8.06 -7.88
N LYS A 21 -5.51 -8.47 -6.62
CA LYS A 21 -5.45 -7.63 -5.42
C LYS A 21 -6.29 -6.35 -5.57
N VAL A 22 -7.56 -6.52 -5.92
CA VAL A 22 -8.53 -5.41 -6.07
C VAL A 22 -9.73 -5.59 -5.13
N PRO A 23 -10.32 -4.49 -4.63
CA PRO A 23 -11.45 -4.57 -3.70
C PRO A 23 -12.77 -4.92 -4.40
N THR A 24 -13.68 -5.53 -3.64
CA THR A 24 -15.09 -5.74 -4.00
C THR A 24 -16.01 -5.09 -2.96
N ASN A 25 -17.22 -4.68 -3.37
CA ASN A 25 -18.26 -4.22 -2.46
C ASN A 25 -18.98 -5.41 -1.76
N ASP A 26 -19.95 -5.11 -0.90
CA ASP A 26 -20.72 -6.12 -0.15
C ASP A 26 -21.52 -7.06 -1.07
N GLU A 27 -21.89 -6.56 -2.25
CA GLU A 27 -22.59 -7.31 -3.32
C GLU A 27 -21.61 -8.08 -4.24
N LYS A 28 -20.31 -8.12 -3.92
CA LYS A 28 -19.25 -8.80 -4.67
C LYS A 28 -19.03 -8.29 -6.10
N PHE A 29 -19.45 -7.07 -6.40
CA PHE A 29 -18.97 -6.33 -7.56
C PHE A 29 -17.63 -5.68 -7.27
N PHE A 30 -16.84 -5.42 -8.29
CA PHE A 30 -15.57 -4.73 -8.15
C PHE A 30 -15.75 -3.26 -7.81
N LEU A 31 -14.97 -2.78 -6.84
CA LEU A 31 -15.03 -1.40 -6.36
C LEU A 31 -13.95 -0.56 -7.04
N GLU A 32 -14.35 0.55 -7.66
CA GLU A 32 -13.43 1.51 -8.25
C GLU A 32 -12.58 2.26 -7.21
N ALA A 33 -11.54 2.94 -7.67
CA ALA A 33 -10.68 3.78 -6.83
C ALA A 33 -11.42 4.98 -6.24
N HIS A 34 -12.22 5.69 -7.06
CA HIS A 34 -12.99 6.84 -6.59
C HIS A 34 -14.16 7.15 -7.53
N VAL A 35 -15.38 7.19 -7.00
CA VAL A 35 -16.65 7.32 -7.74
C VAL A 35 -16.65 8.45 -8.79
N LYS A 36 -16.05 9.60 -8.47
CA LYS A 36 -16.01 10.77 -9.36
C LYS A 36 -14.72 10.93 -10.17
N LEU A 37 -13.57 10.91 -9.48
CA LEU A 37 -12.28 11.25 -10.10
C LEU A 37 -11.66 10.10 -10.88
N ARG A 38 -11.93 8.85 -10.47
CA ARG A 38 -11.29 7.64 -11.02
C ARG A 38 -12.31 6.49 -11.11
N PRO A 39 -13.39 6.65 -11.89
CA PRO A 39 -14.47 5.67 -11.94
C PRO A 39 -14.10 4.37 -12.69
N SER A 40 -13.06 4.40 -13.52
CA SER A 40 -12.61 3.24 -14.31
C SER A 40 -11.29 2.67 -13.82
N ASP A 41 -10.73 3.18 -12.73
CA ASP A 41 -9.46 2.73 -12.20
C ASP A 41 -9.69 1.92 -10.91
N PHE A 42 -8.76 1.02 -10.60
CA PHE A 42 -8.61 0.50 -9.24
C PHE A 42 -7.57 1.29 -8.43
N ALA A 43 -7.58 1.08 -7.11
CA ALA A 43 -6.50 1.56 -6.24
C ALA A 43 -5.15 0.96 -6.65
N THR A 44 -5.17 -0.30 -7.10
CA THR A 44 -4.04 -0.98 -7.72
C THR A 44 -3.80 -0.41 -9.12
N GLU A 45 -2.64 0.21 -9.33
CA GLU A 45 -2.29 0.83 -10.61
C GLU A 45 -2.18 -0.19 -11.75
N GLY A 46 -2.55 0.23 -12.96
CA GLY A 46 -2.49 -0.60 -14.17
C GLY A 46 -3.66 -1.55 -14.35
N ILE A 47 -4.59 -1.62 -13.38
CA ILE A 47 -5.82 -2.40 -13.48
C ILE A 47 -7.00 -1.44 -13.63
N PHE A 48 -7.87 -1.71 -14.60
CA PHE A 48 -9.01 -0.89 -14.95
C PHE A 48 -10.31 -1.68 -14.90
N LEU A 49 -11.42 -0.96 -14.71
CA LEU A 49 -12.75 -1.51 -14.49
C LEU A 49 -13.74 -0.97 -15.51
N CYS A 50 -14.54 -1.85 -16.11
CA CYS A 50 -15.64 -1.48 -17.00
C CYS A 50 -16.75 -2.54 -17.04
N GLY A 51 -17.93 -2.11 -17.48
CA GLY A 51 -19.08 -2.97 -17.73
C GLY A 51 -19.76 -3.42 -16.44
N THR A 52 -20.45 -4.56 -16.52
CA THR A 52 -21.26 -5.08 -15.42
C THR A 52 -20.45 -5.64 -14.24
N ALA A 53 -19.14 -5.74 -14.39
CA ALA A 53 -18.22 -6.13 -13.32
C ALA A 53 -18.21 -5.12 -12.16
N ARG A 54 -18.49 -3.84 -12.45
CA ARG A 54 -18.60 -2.75 -11.47
C ARG A 54 -19.96 -2.72 -10.74
N GLY A 55 -21.00 -3.25 -11.38
CA GLY A 55 -22.39 -3.11 -10.95
C GLY A 55 -23.33 -3.09 -12.15
N THR A 56 -24.59 -2.77 -11.92
CA THR A 56 -25.57 -2.71 -13.00
C THR A 56 -25.24 -1.59 -13.99
N ALA A 57 -25.27 -1.93 -15.28
CA ALA A 57 -24.99 -0.98 -16.35
C ALA A 57 -25.82 -1.35 -17.59
N THR A 58 -26.32 -0.32 -18.27
CA THR A 58 -26.87 -0.46 -19.61
C THR A 58 -25.77 -0.75 -20.62
N ILE A 59 -26.17 -1.14 -21.83
CA ILE A 59 -25.22 -1.35 -22.94
C ILE A 59 -24.44 -0.07 -23.23
N SER A 60 -25.13 1.08 -23.31
CA SER A 60 -24.51 2.37 -23.59
C SER A 60 -23.51 2.78 -22.50
N GLU A 61 -23.82 2.56 -21.23
CA GLU A 61 -22.89 2.82 -20.12
C GLU A 61 -21.69 1.88 -20.16
N SER A 62 -21.91 0.60 -20.47
CA SER A 62 -20.83 -0.39 -20.60
C SER A 62 -19.85 0.00 -21.72
N ILE A 63 -20.37 0.48 -22.86
CA ILE A 63 -19.55 1.00 -23.96
C ILE A 63 -18.75 2.23 -23.51
N ALA A 64 -19.40 3.18 -22.84
CA ALA A 64 -18.72 4.39 -22.34
C ALA A 64 -17.62 4.05 -21.33
N GLN A 65 -17.87 3.11 -20.41
CA GLN A 65 -16.90 2.63 -19.44
C GLN A 65 -15.75 1.88 -20.10
N ALA A 66 -16.01 1.06 -21.13
CA ALA A 66 -14.97 0.36 -21.88
C ALA A 66 -14.04 1.35 -22.60
N LEU A 67 -14.60 2.39 -23.23
CA LEU A 67 -13.82 3.47 -23.85
C LEU A 67 -13.00 4.25 -22.81
N SER A 68 -13.58 4.52 -21.64
CA SER A 68 -12.87 5.13 -20.51
C SER A 68 -11.70 4.27 -20.05
N ALA A 69 -11.92 2.98 -19.76
CA ALA A 69 -10.89 2.05 -19.34
C ALA A 69 -9.77 1.91 -20.39
N ALA A 70 -10.12 1.82 -21.68
CA ALA A 70 -9.15 1.77 -22.77
C ALA A 70 -8.31 3.05 -22.87
N SER A 71 -8.94 4.22 -22.73
CA SER A 71 -8.25 5.52 -22.68
C SER A 71 -7.27 5.59 -21.51
N ARG A 72 -7.71 5.17 -20.31
CA ARG A 72 -6.86 5.11 -19.11
C ARG A 72 -5.68 4.14 -19.28
N ALA A 73 -5.92 2.95 -19.81
CA ALA A 73 -4.86 1.99 -20.12
C ALA A 73 -3.85 2.55 -21.14
N THR A 74 -4.34 3.27 -22.16
CA THR A 74 -3.48 3.92 -23.16
C THR A 74 -2.55 4.94 -22.52
N THR A 75 -2.95 5.67 -21.47
CA THR A 75 -2.06 6.62 -20.80
C THR A 75 -0.81 5.99 -20.16
N ILE A 76 -0.85 4.68 -19.92
CA ILE A 76 0.29 3.88 -19.44
C ILE A 76 1.02 3.28 -20.65
N LEU A 77 0.29 2.63 -21.55
CA LEU A 77 0.87 1.91 -22.70
C LEU A 77 1.50 2.81 -23.76
N SER A 78 1.06 4.05 -23.88
CA SER A 78 1.59 5.00 -24.88
C SER A 78 2.89 5.67 -24.45
N LYS A 79 3.39 5.39 -23.24
CA LYS A 79 4.62 6.00 -22.71
C LYS A 79 5.78 5.04 -22.92
N ASP A 80 6.85 5.54 -23.52
CA ASP A 80 8.12 4.79 -23.63
C ASP A 80 8.79 4.60 -22.26
N ILE A 81 8.49 5.50 -21.30
CA ILE A 81 9.07 5.51 -19.96
C ILE A 81 7.96 5.67 -18.93
N LEU A 82 7.92 4.77 -17.95
CA LEU A 82 7.06 4.87 -16.78
C LEU A 82 7.86 5.40 -15.59
N VAL A 83 7.30 6.40 -14.92
CA VAL A 83 7.84 6.94 -13.66
C VAL A 83 7.08 6.26 -12.53
N THR A 84 7.80 5.49 -11.71
CA THR A 84 7.25 4.86 -10.51
C THR A 84 7.51 5.75 -9.29
N GLU A 85 6.78 5.52 -8.20
CA GLU A 85 7.06 6.20 -6.94
C GLU A 85 8.49 5.92 -6.47
N GLY A 86 9.19 6.96 -5.99
CA GLY A 86 10.55 6.87 -5.47
C GLY A 86 10.63 6.33 -4.04
N VAL A 87 9.51 5.87 -3.46
CA VAL A 87 9.43 5.30 -2.12
C VAL A 87 9.90 3.84 -2.19
N ILE A 88 11.20 3.65 -2.42
CA ILE A 88 11.85 2.35 -2.53
C ILE A 88 12.76 2.09 -1.33
N SER A 89 13.03 0.81 -1.05
CA SER A 89 14.07 0.42 -0.10
C SER A 89 15.44 0.53 -0.76
N LYS A 90 16.43 1.03 -0.04
CA LYS A 90 17.83 1.15 -0.47
C LYS A 90 18.73 0.43 0.53
N VAL A 91 19.63 -0.41 0.04
CA VAL A 91 20.64 -1.10 0.85
C VAL A 91 21.91 -0.25 0.87
N ASP A 92 22.52 -0.11 2.05
CA ASP A 92 23.88 0.38 2.26
C ASP A 92 24.86 -0.81 2.18
N PRO A 93 25.72 -0.88 1.14
CA PRO A 93 26.70 -1.95 0.99
C PRO A 93 27.70 -2.05 2.15
N ALA A 94 27.99 -0.95 2.85
CA ALA A 94 28.99 -0.93 3.92
C ALA A 94 28.49 -1.62 5.21
N LEU A 95 27.17 -1.62 5.43
CA LEU A 95 26.54 -2.24 6.59
C LEU A 95 25.99 -3.64 6.29
N CYS A 96 25.82 -3.99 5.02
CA CYS A 96 25.19 -5.24 4.62
C CYS A 96 26.08 -6.45 4.95
N ILE A 97 25.56 -7.36 5.78
CA ILE A 97 26.25 -8.62 6.15
C ILE A 97 25.88 -9.81 5.25
N GLY A 98 25.09 -9.60 4.19
CA GLY A 98 24.74 -10.67 3.24
C GLY A 98 23.88 -11.81 3.79
N CYS A 99 23.13 -11.61 4.87
CA CYS A 99 22.36 -12.67 5.54
C CYS A 99 21.12 -13.18 4.78
N ASN A 100 20.80 -12.63 3.61
CA ASN A 100 19.66 -12.98 2.75
C ASN A 100 18.23 -12.81 3.32
N LYS A 101 18.07 -12.52 4.61
CA LYS A 101 16.74 -12.37 5.25
C LYS A 101 15.80 -11.38 4.55
N CYS A 102 16.35 -10.30 3.99
CA CYS A 102 15.60 -9.30 3.24
C CYS A 102 14.98 -9.82 1.93
N ALA A 103 15.59 -10.83 1.30
CA ALA A 103 15.02 -11.49 0.13
C ALA A 103 13.88 -12.42 0.53
N ASP A 104 14.02 -13.14 1.64
CA ASP A 104 13.03 -14.11 2.12
C ASP A 104 11.70 -13.45 2.51
N VAL A 105 11.74 -12.26 3.13
CA VAL A 105 10.53 -11.51 3.51
C VAL A 105 9.90 -10.75 2.33
N CYS A 106 10.59 -10.63 1.20
CA CYS A 106 10.10 -9.81 0.10
C CYS A 106 9.01 -10.53 -0.70
N ASN A 107 7.75 -10.20 -0.42
CA ASN A 107 6.58 -10.71 -1.16
C ASN A 107 6.56 -10.36 -2.67
N TYR A 108 7.42 -9.45 -3.12
CA TYR A 108 7.49 -9.00 -4.52
C TYR A 108 8.71 -9.54 -5.26
N GLY A 109 9.61 -10.27 -4.59
CA GLY A 109 10.89 -10.69 -5.18
C GLY A 109 11.76 -9.51 -5.61
N ALA A 110 11.61 -8.35 -4.96
CA ALA A 110 12.30 -7.12 -5.32
C ALA A 110 13.74 -7.06 -4.77
N VAL A 111 14.09 -7.90 -3.80
CA VAL A 111 15.41 -7.91 -3.16
C VAL A 111 16.13 -9.21 -3.51
N GLY A 112 17.38 -9.10 -3.95
CA GLY A 112 18.24 -10.25 -4.23
C GLY A 112 19.65 -10.05 -3.67
N VAL A 113 20.36 -11.14 -3.40
CA VAL A 113 21.75 -11.10 -2.93
C VAL A 113 22.69 -11.28 -4.13
N LYS A 114 23.55 -10.30 -4.37
CA LYS A 114 24.63 -10.39 -5.35
C LYS A 114 25.93 -10.77 -4.66
N TYR A 115 26.77 -11.50 -5.37
CA TYR A 115 28.12 -11.83 -4.94
C TYR A 115 29.10 -10.92 -5.68
N GLU A 116 29.71 -9.97 -4.96
CA GLU A 116 30.71 -9.05 -5.50
C GLU A 116 31.96 -9.07 -4.62
N GLN A 117 33.13 -9.25 -5.24
CA GLN A 117 34.44 -9.14 -4.57
C GLN A 117 34.61 -10.02 -3.31
N GLY A 118 33.94 -11.17 -3.25
CA GLY A 118 34.01 -12.06 -2.09
C GLY A 118 32.98 -11.78 -1.00
N LEU A 119 32.19 -10.70 -1.14
CA LEU A 119 31.13 -10.30 -0.23
C LEU A 119 29.75 -10.55 -0.83
N MET A 120 28.83 -11.02 0.01
CA MET A 120 27.40 -11.12 -0.33
C MET A 120 26.72 -9.81 0.05
N ILE A 121 26.22 -9.07 -0.94
CA ILE A 121 25.58 -7.77 -0.74
C ILE A 121 24.16 -7.84 -1.32
N SER A 122 23.17 -7.45 -0.52
CA SER A 122 21.80 -7.36 -0.98
C SER A 122 21.59 -6.13 -1.86
N GLU A 123 20.84 -6.29 -2.95
CA GLU A 123 20.44 -5.22 -3.84
C GLU A 123 18.92 -5.24 -4.05
N VAL A 124 18.32 -4.06 -4.14
CA VAL A 124 16.90 -3.89 -4.38
C VAL A 124 16.69 -3.48 -5.84
N ASN A 125 15.86 -4.24 -6.55
CA ASN A 125 15.34 -3.83 -7.84
C ASN A 125 14.26 -2.75 -7.63
N PRO A 126 14.52 -1.48 -8.01
CA PRO A 126 13.59 -0.38 -7.74
C PRO A 126 12.26 -0.53 -8.49
N LEU A 127 12.22 -1.26 -9.61
CA LEU A 127 11.00 -1.44 -10.42
C LEU A 127 10.00 -2.43 -9.78
N LEU A 128 10.52 -3.42 -9.07
CA LEU A 128 9.69 -4.42 -8.37
C LEU A 128 9.35 -3.97 -6.94
N CYS A 129 10.17 -3.11 -6.35
CA CYS A 129 9.99 -2.63 -4.99
C CYS A 129 8.70 -1.80 -4.89
N LYS A 130 7.76 -2.26 -4.05
CA LYS A 130 6.55 -1.48 -3.71
C LYS A 130 6.73 -0.59 -2.49
N GLY A 131 7.91 -0.61 -1.85
CA GLY A 131 8.18 0.30 -0.75
C GLY A 131 7.47 -0.02 0.56
N CYS A 132 7.13 -1.27 0.84
CA CYS A 132 6.44 -1.63 2.09
C CYS A 132 7.32 -1.48 3.34
N GLY A 133 8.65 -1.58 3.20
CA GLY A 133 9.61 -1.43 4.31
C GLY A 133 9.86 -2.69 5.15
N ASP A 134 9.25 -3.83 4.81
CA ASP A 134 9.39 -5.10 5.56
C ASP A 134 10.85 -5.57 5.65
N CYS A 135 11.58 -5.50 4.53
CA CYS A 135 13.01 -5.81 4.50
C CYS A 135 13.87 -4.86 5.35
N ALA A 136 13.44 -3.61 5.55
CA ALA A 136 14.13 -2.65 6.42
C ALA A 136 13.89 -2.97 7.90
N ALA A 137 12.65 -3.31 8.27
CA ALA A 137 12.30 -3.69 9.62
C ALA A 137 12.99 -4.97 10.09
N GLU A 138 13.22 -5.93 9.18
CA GLU A 138 13.82 -7.22 9.52
C GLU A 138 15.34 -7.31 9.34
N CYS A 139 15.97 -6.27 8.80
CA CYS A 139 17.42 -6.23 8.60
C CYS A 139 18.14 -6.14 9.96
N PRO A 140 18.87 -7.19 10.40
CA PRO A 140 19.54 -7.15 11.71
C PRO A 140 20.73 -6.19 11.75
N ALA A 141 21.30 -5.86 10.59
CA ALA A 141 22.40 -4.91 10.47
C ALA A 141 21.93 -3.47 10.21
N GLU A 142 20.60 -3.24 10.14
CA GLU A 142 19.99 -1.95 9.80
C GLU A 142 20.52 -1.33 8.50
N ALA A 143 21.02 -2.17 7.59
CA ALA A 143 21.63 -1.76 6.33
C ALA A 143 20.60 -1.27 5.29
N ILE A 144 19.30 -1.43 5.54
CA ILE A 144 18.25 -1.10 4.57
C ILE A 144 17.46 0.09 5.09
N THR A 145 17.40 1.15 4.29
CA THR A 145 16.62 2.36 4.60
C THR A 145 15.56 2.59 3.54
N MET A 146 14.38 3.03 3.98
CA MET A 146 13.29 3.44 3.10
C MET A 146 13.45 4.89 2.64
N SER A 147 13.34 5.15 1.34
CA SER A 147 13.23 6.53 0.82
C SER A 147 11.93 7.17 1.32
N HIS A 148 12.01 8.40 1.85
CA HIS A 148 10.87 9.19 2.39
C HIS A 148 10.21 8.65 3.69
N PHE A 149 10.56 7.45 4.13
CA PHE A 149 10.11 6.84 5.39
C PHE A 149 11.27 6.20 6.15
N GLY A 150 12.44 6.85 6.13
CA GLY A 150 13.63 6.34 6.81
C GLY A 150 13.50 6.40 8.33
N ASN A 151 14.29 5.59 9.03
CA ASN A 151 14.31 5.58 10.50
C ASN A 151 14.60 6.99 11.06
N SER A 152 15.52 7.72 10.43
CA SER A 152 15.85 9.11 10.78
C SER A 152 14.67 10.09 10.67
N GLN A 153 13.59 9.73 9.97
CA GLN A 153 12.38 10.53 9.86
C GLN A 153 11.30 10.03 10.81
N ILE A 154 11.16 8.72 10.98
CA ILE A 154 10.10 8.10 11.79
C ILE A 154 10.42 8.12 13.28
N GLU A 155 11.66 7.85 13.69
CA GLU A 155 12.06 7.83 15.10
C GLU A 155 11.83 9.18 15.80
N PRO A 156 12.17 10.34 15.21
CA PRO A 156 11.81 11.63 15.81
C PRO A 156 10.30 11.85 15.94
N MET A 157 9.49 11.34 15.00
CA MET A 157 8.03 11.44 15.09
C MET A 157 7.50 10.61 16.26
N ILE A 158 8.04 9.40 16.47
CA ILE A 158 7.70 8.53 17.60
C ILE A 158 8.12 9.21 18.91
N ALA A 159 9.37 9.68 18.99
CA ALA A 159 9.90 10.33 20.19
C ALA A 159 9.04 11.55 20.59
N GLU A 160 8.64 12.38 19.62
CA GLU A 160 7.75 13.51 19.89
C GLU A 160 6.35 13.08 20.32
N ALA A 161 5.80 12.05 19.67
CA ALA A 161 4.50 11.51 20.03
C ALA A 161 4.51 10.95 21.47
N ALA A 162 5.61 10.32 21.89
CA ALA A 162 5.80 9.69 23.20
C ALA A 162 6.11 10.69 24.34
N ARG A 163 6.47 11.95 24.05
CA ARG A 163 6.88 12.94 25.08
C ARG A 163 5.88 13.19 26.22
N VAL A 164 4.58 12.94 25.99
CA VAL A 164 3.53 13.18 27.00
C VAL A 164 2.80 11.88 27.24
N GLU A 165 2.98 11.30 28.42
CA GLU A 165 2.42 10.00 28.80
C GLU A 165 0.91 10.05 29.03
N PHE A 166 0.40 11.15 29.62
CA PHE A 166 -1.02 11.31 29.96
C PHE A 166 -1.60 12.62 29.43
N ASP A 167 -2.73 12.52 28.74
CA ASP A 167 -3.54 13.65 28.30
C ASP A 167 -4.91 13.58 29.00
N ASN A 168 -5.21 14.55 29.87
CA ASN A 168 -6.47 14.60 30.63
C ASN A 168 -6.82 13.29 31.37
N GLY A 169 -5.82 12.65 31.99
CA GLY A 169 -6.00 11.40 32.75
C GLY A 169 -6.20 10.14 31.90
N ARG A 170 -6.02 10.23 30.58
CA ARG A 170 -5.99 9.07 29.67
C ARG A 170 -4.57 8.81 29.17
N PRO A 171 -4.16 7.54 29.03
CA PRO A 171 -2.85 7.23 28.45
C PRO A 171 -2.84 7.67 26.98
N ARG A 172 -1.71 8.20 26.52
CA ARG A 172 -1.52 8.47 25.10
C ARG A 172 -1.37 7.15 24.32
N ILE A 173 -1.97 7.09 23.14
CA ILE A 173 -1.92 5.91 22.26
C ILE A 173 -1.21 6.32 20.98
N ILE A 174 -0.06 5.71 20.71
CA ILE A 174 0.63 5.84 19.42
C ILE A 174 0.09 4.78 18.48
N ALA A 175 -0.47 5.22 17.35
CA ALA A 175 -1.06 4.35 16.33
C ALA A 175 -0.23 4.41 15.05
N PHE A 176 0.45 3.30 14.74
CA PHE A 176 1.12 3.14 13.45
C PHE A 176 0.09 2.83 12.36
N LEU A 177 -0.04 3.71 11.37
CA LEU A 177 -1.01 3.58 10.30
C LEU A 177 -0.31 3.31 8.96
N CYS A 178 -0.65 2.17 8.36
CA CYS A 178 -0.24 1.82 7.01
C CYS A 178 -0.78 2.84 6.00
N ASN A 179 0.11 3.36 5.16
CA ASN A 179 -0.20 4.35 4.13
C ASN A 179 -1.30 3.88 3.16
N TRP A 180 -1.31 2.59 2.81
CA TRP A 180 -2.23 2.06 1.79
C TRP A 180 -3.61 1.65 2.30
N CYS A 181 -3.80 1.45 3.60
CA CYS A 181 -5.10 0.99 4.13
C CYS A 181 -5.53 1.72 5.41
N SER A 182 -4.71 1.78 6.44
CA SER A 182 -5.13 2.35 7.73
C SER A 182 -5.13 3.88 7.74
N TYR A 183 -4.20 4.52 7.02
CA TYR A 183 -4.10 5.98 6.98
C TYR A 183 -5.28 6.59 6.20
N ALA A 184 -5.67 5.98 5.07
CA ALA A 184 -6.87 6.36 4.34
C ALA A 184 -8.15 6.22 5.21
N GLY A 185 -8.21 5.20 6.07
CA GLY A 185 -9.29 5.05 7.05
C GLY A 185 -9.33 6.16 8.09
N ALA A 186 -8.17 6.62 8.57
CA ALA A 186 -8.08 7.76 9.47
C ALA A 186 -8.50 9.07 8.78
N ASP A 187 -8.09 9.29 7.54
CA ASP A 187 -8.52 10.44 6.74
C ASP A 187 -10.04 10.41 6.51
N LEU A 188 -10.60 9.24 6.16
CA LEU A 188 -12.04 9.05 6.01
C LEU A 188 -12.78 9.34 7.32
N ALA A 189 -12.25 8.90 8.46
CA ALA A 189 -12.85 9.18 9.75
C ALA A 189 -12.90 10.69 10.06
N GLY A 190 -11.85 11.43 9.66
CA GLY A 190 -11.80 12.89 9.74
C GLY A 190 -12.84 13.56 8.83
N VAL A 191 -12.90 13.18 7.56
CA VAL A 191 -13.87 13.74 6.59
C VAL A 191 -15.32 13.42 6.98
N SER A 192 -15.57 12.21 7.51
CA SER A 192 -16.87 11.79 8.03
C SER A 192 -17.20 12.35 9.41
N ARG A 193 -16.29 13.13 10.03
CA ARG A 193 -16.46 13.77 11.34
C ARG A 193 -16.78 12.78 12.46
N TYR A 194 -16.23 11.58 12.39
CA TYR A 194 -16.38 10.61 13.48
C TYR A 194 -15.73 11.16 14.76
N GLN A 195 -16.41 10.94 15.88
CA GLN A 195 -15.88 11.30 17.19
C GLN A 195 -14.95 10.19 17.67
N TYR A 196 -13.69 10.53 17.92
CA TYR A 196 -12.70 9.61 18.48
C TYR A 196 -11.95 10.29 19.63
N PRO A 197 -11.39 9.50 20.56
CA PRO A 197 -10.63 10.04 21.68
C PRO A 197 -9.41 10.88 21.23
N PRO A 198 -9.15 12.06 21.82
CA PRO A 198 -8.07 12.96 21.38
C PRO A 198 -6.66 12.47 21.76
N ASN A 199 -6.56 11.43 22.59
CA ASN A 199 -5.32 10.84 23.09
C ASN A 199 -4.63 9.90 22.09
N ILE A 200 -5.15 9.77 20.86
CA ILE A 200 -4.53 8.99 19.78
C ILE A 200 -3.60 9.90 18.96
N ARG A 201 -2.37 9.44 18.70
CA ARG A 201 -1.39 10.09 17.82
C ARG A 201 -1.00 9.14 16.71
N THR A 202 -1.22 9.56 15.47
CA THR A 202 -1.01 8.73 14.29
C THR A 202 0.42 8.91 13.77
N ILE A 203 1.13 7.79 13.58
CA ILE A 203 2.43 7.75 12.92
C ILE A 203 2.23 7.01 11.60
N ARG A 204 2.43 7.72 10.49
CA ARG A 204 2.26 7.13 9.16
C ARG A 204 3.49 6.30 8.79
N VAL A 205 3.28 5.04 8.46
CA VAL A 205 4.29 4.11 7.92
C VAL A 205 3.81 3.56 6.58
N MET A 206 4.70 3.11 5.71
CA MET A 206 4.28 2.59 4.40
C MET A 206 3.44 1.31 4.51
N CYS A 207 3.85 0.40 5.39
CA CYS A 207 3.14 -0.84 5.68
C CYS A 207 3.32 -1.20 7.15
N SER A 208 2.39 -1.98 7.71
CA SER A 208 2.55 -2.56 9.06
C SER A 208 3.77 -3.47 9.15
N GLY A 209 4.17 -4.13 8.05
CA GLY A 209 5.42 -4.91 8.00
C GLY A 209 6.69 -4.05 8.13
N GLY A 210 6.62 -2.76 7.82
CA GLY A 210 7.74 -1.83 7.99
C GLY A 210 7.95 -1.34 9.42
N ILE A 211 7.17 -1.81 10.39
CA ILE A 211 7.30 -1.43 11.79
C ILE A 211 8.40 -2.28 12.43
N SER A 212 9.58 -1.67 12.63
CA SER A 212 10.70 -2.34 13.28
C SER A 212 10.46 -2.51 14.78
N LYS A 213 11.16 -3.46 15.40
CA LYS A 213 11.14 -3.62 16.87
C LYS A 213 11.62 -2.36 17.59
N SER A 214 12.58 -1.64 16.99
CA SER A 214 13.07 -0.36 17.52
C SER A 214 11.94 0.64 17.67
N PHE A 215 11.07 0.77 16.66
CA PHE A 215 9.93 1.69 16.70
C PHE A 215 8.96 1.38 17.84
N ILE A 216 8.73 0.10 18.12
CA ILE A 216 7.84 -0.33 19.21
C ILE A 216 8.47 -0.06 20.56
N LEU A 217 9.79 -0.24 20.71
CA LEU A 217 10.49 -0.01 21.98
C LEU A 217 10.67 1.49 22.30
N GLN A 218 10.68 2.35 21.28
CA GLN A 218 10.74 3.81 21.44
C GLN A 218 9.38 4.46 21.71
N ALA A 219 8.28 3.78 21.34
CA ALA A 219 6.91 4.26 21.47
C ALA A 219 6.33 3.98 22.86
#